data_AF-A0A438CL59-F1
#
_entry.id   AF-A0A438CL59-F1
#
_cell.length_a   1.000
_cell.length_b   1.000
_cell.length_c   1.000
_cell.angle_alpha   90.00
_cell.angle_beta   90.00
_cell.angle_gamma   90.00
#
_symmetry.space_group_name_H-M   'P 1'
#
loop_
_entity.id
_entity.type
_entity.pdbx_description
1 polymer ?
#
loop_
_entity_poly.entity_id
_entity_poly.type
_entity_poly.pdbx_seq_one_letter_code
_entity_poly.pdbx_strand_id
1 'polypeptide(L)'
;MGGRKKSNGSVRSIFMHADAADLWLMAFGFLGALGDGFSMPVVLYVTSEIMNNIGSSSTSAADSFVDKINENAVTLLYIACGSWVACFLEGYCWSRTAERQATRMRARYLKAVLRQDVGYFDLHVTSTAEVITSVSNDSLVIQDVLSEKVPNFLMNAATFLGSYIAAFAMLWRLAIVGFPFVVVLVIPGLMYGRTLMGLARKIREEYNKAGTIAEQAISSIRTVYSFVGESKTQSDFSAALQGSVKLGLRQGLAKGLAIGSNGIVFAIWSFMSWYGSRMVMYHGARGGTVFVVGAAIAVGGL
;
A
#
# COMPACT_ATOMS: atom_id res chain seq x y z
N MET A 1 26.37 17.84 25.13
CA MET A 1 25.38 17.69 24.04
C MET A 1 25.00 16.22 23.92
N GLY A 2 24.03 15.78 24.72
CA GLY A 2 23.54 14.39 24.70
C GLY A 2 22.56 14.21 23.55
N GLY A 3 22.90 13.32 22.62
CA GLY A 3 22.01 12.94 21.52
C GLY A 3 20.69 12.40 22.09
N ARG A 4 19.59 13.12 21.87
CA ARG A 4 18.24 12.61 22.08
C ARG A 4 18.07 11.38 21.19
N LYS A 5 18.19 10.19 21.77
CA LYS A 5 17.74 8.93 21.15
C LYS A 5 16.30 9.16 20.70
N LYS A 6 16.05 9.14 19.38
CA LYS A 6 14.69 8.98 18.85
C LYS A 6 14.16 7.67 19.43
N SER A 7 13.25 7.76 20.40
CA SER A 7 12.50 6.61 20.87
C SER A 7 11.73 6.08 19.68
N ASN A 8 12.05 4.86 19.22
CA ASN A 8 11.23 4.18 18.23
C ASN A 8 9.86 4.02 18.86
N GLY A 9 8.90 4.83 18.42
CA GLY A 9 7.50 4.69 18.81
C GLY A 9 7.08 3.27 18.53
N SER A 10 6.83 2.50 19.59
CA SER A 10 6.37 1.13 19.46
C SER A 10 5.01 1.15 18.74
N VAL A 11 4.79 0.27 17.78
CA VAL A 11 3.47 0.09 17.12
C VAL A 11 2.36 -0.07 18.16
N ARG A 12 2.69 -0.64 19.33
CA ARG A 12 1.80 -0.79 20.48
C ARG A 12 1.33 0.54 21.08
N SER A 13 2.10 1.62 20.93
CA SER A 13 1.73 2.98 21.36
C SER A 13 0.60 3.57 20.51
N ILE A 14 0.50 3.17 19.23
CA ILE A 14 -0.56 3.65 18.33
C ILE A 14 -1.92 3.07 18.77
N PHE A 15 -1.93 1.80 19.18
CA PHE A 15 -3.12 1.09 19.68
C PHE A 15 -3.39 1.30 21.18
N MET A 16 -2.58 2.09 21.89
CA MET A 16 -2.68 2.26 23.36
C MET A 16 -3.99 2.94 23.81
N HIS A 17 -4.72 3.54 22.88
CA HIS A 17 -5.98 4.25 23.13
C HIS A 17 -7.21 3.40 22.82
N ALA A 18 -7.02 2.14 22.39
CA ALA A 18 -8.10 1.19 22.09
C ALA A 18 -8.89 0.79 23.34
N ASP A 19 -10.20 1.02 23.33
CA ASP A 19 -11.11 0.45 24.33
C ASP A 19 -11.43 -1.02 23.98
N ALA A 20 -12.04 -1.75 24.91
CA ALA A 20 -12.50 -3.12 24.68
C ALA A 20 -13.41 -3.26 23.44
N ALA A 21 -14.27 -2.27 23.16
CA ALA A 21 -15.10 -2.25 21.96
C ALA A 21 -14.28 -2.05 20.66
N ASP A 22 -13.19 -1.29 20.72
CA ASP A 22 -12.30 -1.09 19.58
C ASP A 22 -11.47 -2.35 19.32
N LEU A 23 -11.11 -3.10 20.39
CA LEU A 23 -10.46 -4.39 20.27
C LEU A 23 -11.33 -5.43 19.54
N TRP A 24 -12.63 -5.49 19.87
CA TRP A 24 -13.58 -6.34 19.16
C TRP A 24 -13.76 -5.93 17.71
N LEU A 25 -13.89 -4.63 17.43
CA LEU A 25 -13.98 -4.14 16.05
C LEU A 25 -12.71 -4.46 15.25
N MET A 26 -11.52 -4.29 15.83
CA MET A 26 -10.26 -4.68 15.19
C MET A 26 -10.18 -6.18 14.92
N ALA A 27 -10.69 -7.03 15.82
CA ALA A 27 -10.71 -8.48 15.60
C ALA A 27 -11.64 -8.87 14.43
N PHE A 28 -12.83 -8.28 14.35
CA PHE A 28 -13.73 -8.49 13.21
C PHE A 28 -13.16 -7.92 11.90
N GLY A 29 -12.56 -6.73 11.95
CA GLY A 29 -11.88 -6.14 10.80
C GLY A 29 -10.68 -6.96 10.33
N PHE A 30 -9.95 -7.60 11.25
CA PHE A 30 -8.87 -8.54 10.93
C PHE A 30 -9.39 -9.77 10.19
N LEU A 31 -10.49 -10.36 10.68
CA LEU A 31 -11.14 -11.51 10.01
C LEU A 31 -11.68 -11.12 8.63
N GLY A 32 -12.25 -9.93 8.50
CA GLY A 32 -12.66 -9.35 7.21
C GLY A 32 -11.49 -9.23 6.23
N ALA A 33 -10.38 -8.64 6.67
CA ALA A 33 -9.17 -8.47 5.85
C ALA A 33 -8.54 -9.80 5.42
N LEU A 34 -8.56 -10.81 6.29
CA LEU A 34 -8.16 -12.16 5.91
C LEU A 34 -9.10 -12.73 4.84
N GLY A 35 -10.41 -12.64 5.06
CA GLY A 35 -11.41 -13.13 4.12
C GLY A 35 -11.31 -12.46 2.74
N ASP A 36 -11.10 -11.14 2.71
CA ASP A 36 -10.93 -10.39 1.47
C ASP A 36 -9.63 -10.81 0.75
N GLY A 37 -8.51 -10.92 1.48
CA GLY A 37 -7.25 -11.37 0.89
C GLY A 37 -7.27 -12.82 0.36
N PHE A 38 -7.95 -13.73 1.06
CA PHE A 38 -8.12 -15.12 0.58
C PHE A 38 -9.14 -15.26 -0.56
N SER A 39 -10.00 -14.26 -0.79
CA SER A 39 -11.02 -14.33 -1.84
C SER A 39 -10.39 -14.49 -3.23
N MET A 40 -9.29 -13.79 -3.51
CA MET A 40 -8.64 -13.80 -4.82
C MET A 40 -8.05 -15.18 -5.17
N PRO A 41 -7.25 -15.85 -4.30
CA PRO A 41 -6.83 -17.24 -4.50
C PRO A 41 -7.98 -18.23 -4.72
N VAL A 42 -9.11 -18.05 -4.01
CA VAL A 42 -10.29 -18.93 -4.14
C VAL A 42 -10.97 -18.73 -5.49
N VAL A 43 -11.13 -17.49 -5.96
CA VAL A 43 -11.66 -17.18 -7.30
C VAL A 43 -10.76 -17.78 -8.38
N LEU A 44 -9.43 -17.67 -8.21
CA LEU A 44 -8.46 -18.29 -9.10
C LEU A 44 -8.61 -19.82 -9.14
N TYR A 45 -8.81 -20.46 -8.00
CA TYR A 45 -9.05 -21.91 -7.94
C TYR A 45 -10.29 -22.31 -8.75
N VAL A 46 -11.43 -21.66 -8.54
CA VAL A 46 -12.67 -21.94 -9.30
C VAL A 46 -12.49 -21.65 -10.79
N THR A 47 -11.75 -20.59 -11.13
CA THR A 47 -11.39 -20.29 -12.52
C THR A 47 -10.59 -21.43 -13.15
N SER A 48 -9.71 -22.08 -12.38
CA SER A 48 -8.97 -23.25 -12.86
C SER A 48 -9.89 -24.41 -13.22
N GLU A 49 -10.94 -24.65 -12.43
CA GLU A 49 -11.90 -25.72 -12.69
C GLU A 49 -12.74 -25.42 -13.92
N ILE A 50 -13.18 -24.17 -14.09
CA ILE A 50 -13.88 -23.72 -15.31
C ILE A 50 -13.00 -23.95 -16.55
N MET A 51 -11.74 -23.51 -16.52
CA MET A 51 -10.82 -23.69 -17.65
C MET A 51 -10.53 -25.16 -17.92
N ASN A 52 -10.40 -25.99 -16.88
CA ASN A 52 -10.17 -27.42 -17.02
C ASN A 52 -11.41 -28.15 -17.57
N ASN A 53 -12.62 -27.75 -17.16
CA ASN A 53 -13.87 -28.29 -17.66
C ASN A 53 -14.04 -27.98 -19.16
N ILE A 54 -13.73 -26.75 -19.59
CA ILE A 54 -13.68 -26.35 -21.01
C ILE A 54 -12.62 -27.14 -21.79
N GLY A 55 -11.44 -27.35 -21.22
CA GLY A 55 -10.37 -28.09 -21.88
C GLY A 55 -10.63 -29.60 -22.01
N SER A 56 -11.56 -30.15 -21.23
CA SER A 56 -11.88 -31.59 -21.20
C SER A 56 -13.20 -31.95 -21.89
N SER A 57 -14.00 -30.96 -22.33
CA SER A 57 -15.28 -31.21 -22.98
C SER A 57 -15.07 -31.85 -24.35
N SER A 58 -15.29 -33.17 -24.41
CA SER A 58 -15.42 -33.91 -25.67
C SER A 58 -16.81 -33.63 -26.24
N THR A 59 -16.94 -33.52 -27.56
CA THR A 59 -18.14 -33.11 -28.32
C THR A 59 -19.42 -33.94 -28.07
N SER A 60 -19.37 -34.96 -27.20
CA SER A 60 -20.42 -35.98 -27.01
C SER A 60 -21.20 -35.85 -25.69
N ALA A 61 -20.92 -34.84 -24.84
CA ALA A 61 -21.57 -34.70 -23.53
C ALA A 61 -21.91 -33.24 -23.18
N ALA A 62 -22.56 -32.53 -24.12
CA ALA A 62 -22.92 -31.11 -23.97
C ALA A 62 -23.77 -30.82 -22.72
N ASP A 63 -24.73 -31.69 -22.37
CA ASP A 63 -25.58 -31.49 -21.20
C ASP A 63 -24.77 -31.52 -19.89
N SER A 64 -23.85 -32.50 -19.75
CA SER A 64 -22.97 -32.59 -18.57
C SER A 64 -21.98 -31.43 -18.44
N PHE A 65 -21.68 -30.74 -19.53
CA PHE A 65 -20.83 -29.57 -19.56
C PHE A 65 -21.59 -28.32 -19.09
N VAL A 66 -22.83 -28.16 -19.54
CA VAL A 66 -23.71 -27.07 -19.11
C VAL A 66 -23.99 -27.18 -17.60
N ASP A 67 -24.25 -28.38 -17.09
CA ASP A 67 -24.48 -28.59 -15.65
C ASP A 67 -23.27 -28.20 -14.80
N LYS A 68 -22.05 -28.59 -15.20
CA LYS A 68 -20.80 -28.22 -14.51
C LYS A 68 -20.49 -26.73 -14.57
N ILE A 69 -20.80 -26.06 -15.68
CA ILE A 69 -20.64 -24.60 -15.78
C ILE A 69 -21.63 -23.91 -14.85
N ASN A 70 -22.87 -24.38 -14.80
CA ASN A 70 -23.89 -23.79 -13.94
C ASN A 70 -23.53 -23.94 -12.45
N GLU A 71 -23.04 -25.11 -12.05
CA GLU A 71 -22.52 -25.34 -10.68
C GLU A 71 -21.35 -24.40 -10.34
N ASN A 72 -20.39 -24.23 -11.26
CA ASN A 72 -19.26 -23.32 -11.08
C ASN A 72 -19.70 -21.85 -11.04
N ALA A 73 -20.69 -21.45 -11.85
CA ALA A 73 -21.24 -20.10 -11.85
C ALA A 73 -21.95 -19.76 -10.53
N VAL A 74 -22.74 -20.70 -9.99
CA VAL A 74 -23.37 -20.57 -8.67
C VAL A 74 -22.31 -20.49 -7.58
N THR A 75 -21.23 -21.28 -7.67
CA THR A 75 -20.09 -21.23 -6.74
C THR A 75 -19.41 -19.85 -6.75
N LEU A 76 -19.17 -19.27 -7.93
CA LEU A 76 -18.64 -17.92 -8.06
C LEU A 76 -19.56 -16.87 -7.43
N LEU A 77 -20.88 -17.03 -7.57
CA LEU A 77 -21.85 -16.13 -6.96
C LEU A 77 -21.81 -16.20 -5.42
N TYR A 78 -21.72 -17.40 -4.85
CA TYR A 78 -21.55 -17.56 -3.39
C TYR A 78 -20.24 -16.95 -2.89
N ILE A 79 -19.14 -17.14 -3.62
CA ILE A 79 -17.84 -16.53 -3.29
C ILE A 79 -17.93 -15.00 -3.36
N ALA A 80 -18.59 -14.45 -4.40
CA ALA A 80 -18.75 -13.00 -4.55
C ALA A 80 -19.60 -12.38 -3.42
N CYS A 81 -20.66 -13.07 -2.99
CA CYS A 81 -21.42 -12.65 -1.82
C CYS A 81 -20.58 -12.71 -0.55
N GLY A 82 -19.78 -13.77 -0.37
CA GLY A 82 -18.87 -13.91 0.77
C GLY A 82 -17.78 -12.83 0.80
N SER A 83 -17.15 -12.55 -0.34
CA SER A 83 -16.12 -11.50 -0.44
C SER A 83 -16.69 -10.11 -0.22
N TRP A 84 -17.90 -9.83 -0.73
CA TRP A 84 -18.58 -8.57 -0.46
C TRP A 84 -18.82 -8.35 1.04
N VAL A 85 -19.28 -9.38 1.75
CA VAL A 85 -19.48 -9.30 3.22
C VAL A 85 -18.13 -9.13 3.94
N ALA A 86 -17.08 -9.84 3.52
CA ALA A 86 -15.76 -9.74 4.12
C ALA A 86 -15.14 -8.34 3.94
N CYS A 87 -15.16 -7.81 2.72
CA CYS A 87 -14.68 -6.48 2.37
C CYS A 87 -15.49 -5.38 3.09
N PHE A 88 -16.82 -5.54 3.19
CA PHE A 88 -17.66 -4.62 3.95
C PHE A 88 -17.32 -4.64 5.45
N LEU A 89 -17.15 -5.82 6.04
CA LEU A 89 -16.78 -5.97 7.45
C LEU A 89 -15.41 -5.35 7.72
N GLU A 90 -14.43 -5.61 6.86
CA GLU A 90 -13.10 -5.00 6.93
C GLU A 90 -13.19 -3.47 6.94
N GLY A 91 -13.75 -2.89 5.87
CA GLY A 91 -13.83 -1.44 5.71
C GLY A 91 -14.60 -0.77 6.85
N TYR A 92 -15.78 -1.30 7.19
CA TYR A 92 -16.61 -0.73 8.25
C TYR A 92 -15.94 -0.79 9.62
N CYS A 93 -15.40 -1.94 10.01
CA CYS A 93 -14.80 -2.11 11.33
C CYS A 93 -13.53 -1.27 11.50
N TRP A 94 -12.68 -1.21 10.47
CA TRP A 94 -11.45 -0.42 10.53
C TRP A 94 -11.72 1.08 10.46
N SER A 95 -12.61 1.56 9.58
CA SER A 95 -13.01 2.98 9.54
C SER A 95 -13.62 3.44 10.86
N ARG A 96 -14.53 2.64 11.45
CA ARG A 96 -15.17 2.99 12.72
C ARG A 96 -14.19 2.99 13.89
N THR A 97 -13.24 2.05 13.91
CA THR A 97 -12.17 2.03 14.92
C THR A 97 -11.28 3.27 14.78
N ALA A 98 -10.86 3.61 13.57
CA ALA A 98 -10.02 4.78 13.29
C ALA A 98 -10.67 6.09 13.76
N GLU A 99 -11.96 6.28 13.45
CA GLU A 99 -12.70 7.48 13.86
C GLU A 99 -12.82 7.62 15.38
N ARG A 100 -13.14 6.52 16.08
CA ARG A 100 -13.23 6.50 17.55
C ARG A 100 -11.88 6.82 18.21
N GLN A 101 -10.81 6.22 17.70
CA GLN A 101 -9.45 6.42 18.19
C GLN A 101 -8.98 7.85 17.95
N ALA A 102 -9.17 8.38 16.74
CA ALA A 102 -8.81 9.75 16.38
C ALA A 102 -9.56 10.77 17.23
N THR A 103 -10.86 10.60 17.43
CA THR A 103 -11.69 11.50 18.25
C THR A 103 -11.22 11.52 19.71
N ARG A 104 -10.89 10.36 20.29
CA ARG A 104 -10.36 10.28 21.66
C ARG A 104 -8.97 10.89 21.79
N MET A 105 -8.09 10.66 20.81
CA MET A 105 -6.78 11.30 20.79
C MET A 105 -6.92 12.82 20.75
N ARG A 106 -7.77 13.37 19.86
CA ARG A 106 -8.06 14.81 19.79
C ARG A 106 -8.56 15.35 21.13
N ALA A 107 -9.54 14.69 21.76
CA ALA A 107 -10.10 15.11 23.04
C ALA A 107 -9.09 15.06 24.19
N ARG A 108 -8.29 13.99 24.30
CA ARG A 108 -7.26 13.84 25.34
C ARG A 108 -6.12 14.83 25.15
N TYR A 109 -5.67 15.03 23.91
CA TYR A 109 -4.63 15.98 23.60
C TYR A 109 -5.07 17.41 23.93
N LEU A 110 -6.26 17.82 23.49
CA LEU A 110 -6.79 19.15 23.82
C LEU A 110 -6.94 19.34 25.34
N LYS A 111 -7.44 18.32 26.05
CA LYS A 111 -7.54 18.35 27.52
C LYS A 111 -6.16 18.45 28.21
N ALA A 112 -5.13 17.83 27.65
CA ALA A 112 -3.77 17.90 28.19
C ALA A 112 -3.14 19.29 27.95
N VAL A 113 -3.30 19.84 26.74
CA VAL A 113 -2.85 21.19 26.39
C VAL A 113 -3.51 22.25 27.29
N LEU A 114 -4.83 22.18 27.50
CA LEU A 114 -5.55 23.14 28.33
C LEU A 114 -5.20 23.08 29.82
N ARG A 115 -4.53 22.01 30.27
CA ARG A 115 -4.07 21.84 31.66
C ARG A 115 -2.64 22.31 31.88
N GLN A 116 -1.98 22.78 30.84
CA GLN A 116 -0.58 23.13 30.88
C GLN A 116 -0.39 24.58 31.34
N ASP A 117 0.66 24.82 32.13
CA ASP A 117 0.94 26.13 32.70
C ASP A 117 1.27 27.18 31.63
N VAL A 118 1.05 28.47 31.95
CA VAL A 118 1.38 29.59 31.06
C VAL A 118 2.85 29.57 30.63
N GLY A 119 3.75 29.14 31.51
CA GLY A 119 5.17 28.98 31.21
C GLY A 119 5.47 27.98 30.09
N TYR A 120 4.61 26.99 29.84
CA TYR A 120 4.75 26.09 28.68
C TYR A 120 4.47 26.83 27.36
N PHE A 121 3.47 27.70 27.34
CA PHE A 121 3.14 28.53 26.18
C PHE A 121 4.18 29.65 25.95
N ASP A 122 4.86 30.11 27.01
CA ASP A 122 5.93 31.11 26.92
C ASP A 122 7.31 30.49 26.55
N LEU A 123 7.65 29.31 27.06
CA LEU A 123 8.94 28.64 26.83
C LEU A 123 8.97 27.80 25.54
N HIS A 124 7.83 27.29 25.10
CA HIS A 124 7.73 26.65 23.80
C HIS A 124 7.15 27.65 22.81
N VAL A 125 7.94 27.98 21.78
CA VAL A 125 7.52 28.75 20.59
C VAL A 125 6.51 27.95 19.74
N THR A 126 5.75 27.06 20.37
CA THR A 126 4.63 26.38 19.76
C THR A 126 3.48 27.36 19.83
N SER A 127 3.45 28.25 18.83
CA SER A 127 2.30 29.12 18.57
C SER A 127 1.01 28.31 18.76
N THR A 128 -0.04 28.93 19.31
CA THR A 128 -1.38 28.33 19.38
C THR A 128 -1.78 27.66 18.05
N ALA A 129 -1.28 28.18 16.92
CA ALA A 129 -1.41 27.58 15.61
C ALA A 129 -0.78 26.18 15.48
N GLU A 130 0.43 25.93 15.99
CA GLU A 130 1.09 24.62 15.92
C GLU A 130 0.33 23.56 16.76
N VAL A 131 -0.24 23.94 17.90
CA VAL A 131 -1.12 23.08 18.71
C VAL A 131 -2.41 22.73 17.96
N ILE A 132 -3.03 23.71 17.29
CA ILE A 132 -4.24 23.48 16.48
C ILE A 132 -3.90 22.57 15.28
N THR A 133 -2.72 22.77 14.70
CA THR A 133 -2.22 22.01 13.55
C THR A 133 -1.91 20.56 13.94
N SER A 134 -1.28 20.31 15.09
CA SER A 134 -0.99 18.96 15.58
C SER A 134 -2.29 18.20 15.92
N VAL A 135 -3.26 18.85 16.57
CA VAL A 135 -4.57 18.24 16.86
C VAL A 135 -5.28 17.85 15.58
N SER A 136 -5.24 18.68 14.55
CA SER A 136 -6.01 18.47 13.33
C SER A 136 -5.29 17.54 12.34
N ASN A 137 -4.04 17.86 11.98
CA ASN A 137 -3.30 17.14 10.94
C ASN A 137 -2.73 15.80 11.44
N ASP A 138 -2.08 15.76 12.60
CA ASP A 138 -1.45 14.51 13.05
C ASP A 138 -2.50 13.43 13.37
N SER A 139 -3.65 13.85 13.91
CA SER A 139 -4.77 12.93 14.16
C SER A 139 -5.40 12.40 12.86
N LEU A 140 -5.48 13.22 11.80
CA LEU A 140 -5.94 12.79 10.48
C LEU A 140 -4.97 11.80 9.85
N VAL A 141 -3.66 12.01 9.99
CA VAL A 141 -2.64 11.07 9.51
C VAL A 141 -2.75 9.73 10.26
N ILE A 142 -2.94 9.75 11.58
CA ILE A 142 -3.15 8.53 12.36
C ILE A 142 -4.45 7.82 11.93
N GLN A 143 -5.52 8.57 11.71
CA GLN A 143 -6.80 8.04 11.22
C GLN A 143 -6.61 7.34 9.87
N ASP A 144 -5.95 7.99 8.90
CA ASP A 144 -5.67 7.45 7.57
C ASP A 144 -4.87 6.14 7.64
N VAL A 145 -3.82 6.12 8.47
CA VAL A 145 -3.02 4.91 8.68
C VAL A 145 -3.86 3.78 9.24
N LEU A 146 -4.73 4.05 10.23
CA LEU A 146 -5.53 3.03 10.89
C LEU A 146 -6.70 2.53 10.03
N SER A 147 -7.34 3.42 9.26
CA SER A 147 -8.51 3.07 8.44
C SER A 147 -8.15 2.50 7.08
N GLU A 148 -7.01 2.87 6.49
CA GLU A 148 -6.67 2.50 5.12
C GLU A 148 -5.37 1.70 5.04
N LYS A 149 -4.28 2.12 5.70
CA LYS A 149 -2.97 1.48 5.49
C LYS A 149 -2.83 0.15 6.23
N VAL A 150 -3.35 0.06 7.46
CA VAL A 150 -3.33 -1.19 8.25
C VAL A 150 -4.17 -2.27 7.55
N PRO A 151 -5.45 -2.04 7.18
CA PRO A 151 -6.28 -3.07 6.56
C PRO A 151 -5.70 -3.55 5.22
N ASN A 152 -5.30 -2.62 4.35
CA ASN A 152 -4.63 -2.96 3.09
C ASN A 152 -3.36 -3.79 3.31
N PHE A 153 -2.57 -3.51 4.34
CA PHE A 153 -1.39 -4.33 4.65
C PHE A 153 -1.78 -5.76 5.04
N LEU A 154 -2.81 -5.92 5.86
CA LEU A 154 -3.32 -7.24 6.26
C LEU A 154 -3.90 -8.01 5.08
N MET A 155 -4.75 -7.35 4.27
CA MET A 155 -5.33 -7.90 3.05
C MET A 155 -4.22 -8.38 2.10
N ASN A 156 -3.25 -7.50 1.77
CA ASN A 156 -2.15 -7.87 0.87
C ASN A 156 -1.27 -9.00 1.43
N ALA A 157 -1.02 -9.01 2.76
CA ALA A 157 -0.31 -10.12 3.39
C ALA A 157 -1.10 -11.43 3.31
N ALA A 158 -2.42 -11.39 3.52
CA ALA A 158 -3.28 -12.55 3.37
C ALA A 158 -3.35 -13.04 1.92
N THR A 159 -3.45 -12.14 0.95
CA THR A 159 -3.40 -12.47 -0.49
C THR A 159 -2.08 -13.12 -0.86
N PHE A 160 -0.94 -12.57 -0.39
CA PHE A 160 0.38 -13.16 -0.58
C PHE A 160 0.40 -14.59 -0.02
N LEU A 161 0.12 -14.78 1.27
CA LEU A 161 0.16 -16.12 1.87
C LEU A 161 -0.81 -17.08 1.19
N GLY A 162 -2.04 -16.64 0.93
CA GLY A 162 -3.09 -17.46 0.32
C GLY A 162 -2.77 -17.87 -1.11
N SER A 163 -2.22 -16.98 -1.93
CA SER A 163 -1.89 -17.30 -3.30
C SER A 163 -0.69 -18.25 -3.40
N TYR A 164 0.33 -18.11 -2.55
CA TYR A 164 1.43 -19.07 -2.50
C TYR A 164 0.96 -20.43 -1.98
N ILE A 165 0.17 -20.48 -0.91
CA ILE A 165 -0.37 -21.73 -0.39
C ILE A 165 -1.21 -22.44 -1.46
N ALA A 166 -2.09 -21.71 -2.16
CA ALA A 166 -2.88 -22.24 -3.26
C ALA A 166 -1.99 -22.72 -4.43
N ALA A 167 -0.97 -21.95 -4.82
CA ALA A 167 -0.04 -22.32 -5.88
C ALA A 167 0.73 -23.61 -5.56
N PHE A 168 1.24 -23.75 -4.33
CA PHE A 168 1.93 -24.95 -3.87
C PHE A 168 0.99 -26.15 -3.76
N ALA A 169 -0.25 -25.96 -3.29
CA ALA A 169 -1.25 -27.01 -3.17
C ALA A 169 -1.68 -27.56 -4.54
N MET A 170 -1.87 -26.69 -5.55
CA MET A 170 -2.33 -27.09 -6.88
C MET A 170 -1.23 -27.72 -7.74
N LEU A 171 -0.06 -27.08 -7.82
CA LEU A 171 1.01 -27.54 -8.71
C LEU A 171 2.40 -27.18 -8.15
N TRP A 172 2.81 -27.91 -7.11
CA TRP A 172 4.06 -27.68 -6.39
C TRP A 172 5.31 -27.60 -7.30
N ARG A 173 5.37 -28.39 -8.38
CA ARG A 173 6.49 -28.36 -9.34
C ARG A 173 6.64 -27.01 -10.05
N LEU A 174 5.53 -26.40 -10.43
CA LEU A 174 5.51 -25.08 -11.09
C LEU A 174 5.72 -23.96 -10.06
N ALA A 175 5.18 -24.13 -8.84
CA ALA A 175 5.36 -23.18 -7.76
C ALA A 175 6.83 -23.03 -7.32
N ILE A 176 7.58 -24.14 -7.23
CA ILE A 176 9.03 -24.10 -6.94
C ILE A 176 9.80 -23.33 -8.01
N VAL A 177 9.44 -23.51 -9.28
CA VAL A 177 10.07 -22.78 -10.39
C VAL A 177 9.71 -21.29 -10.36
N GLY A 178 8.49 -20.96 -9.92
CA GLY A 178 8.01 -19.58 -9.77
C GLY A 178 8.60 -18.82 -8.58
N PHE A 179 8.93 -19.51 -7.48
CA PHE A 179 9.32 -18.88 -6.20
C PHE A 179 10.56 -17.96 -6.27
N PRO A 180 11.65 -18.27 -7.00
CA PRO A 180 12.79 -17.37 -7.13
C PRO A 180 12.45 -16.04 -7.80
N PHE A 181 11.47 -16.01 -8.72
CA PHE A 181 11.09 -14.78 -9.42
C PHE A 181 10.47 -13.74 -8.50
N VAL A 182 9.87 -14.17 -7.40
CA VAL A 182 9.31 -13.30 -6.36
C VAL A 182 10.40 -12.45 -5.73
N VAL A 183 11.53 -13.08 -5.40
CA VAL A 183 12.71 -12.39 -4.85
C VAL A 183 13.26 -11.40 -5.87
N VAL A 184 13.26 -11.78 -7.15
CA VAL A 184 13.68 -10.92 -8.26
C VAL A 184 12.75 -9.72 -8.46
N LEU A 185 11.46 -9.82 -8.14
CA LEU A 185 10.51 -8.71 -8.22
C LEU A 185 10.54 -7.81 -6.98
N VAL A 186 10.62 -8.38 -5.78
CA VAL A 186 10.56 -7.65 -4.51
C VAL A 186 11.84 -6.83 -4.26
N ILE A 187 13.03 -7.39 -4.51
CA ILE A 187 14.30 -6.70 -4.20
C ILE A 187 14.44 -5.38 -4.97
N PRO A 188 14.26 -5.33 -6.31
CA PRO A 188 14.29 -4.07 -7.04
C PRO A 188 13.23 -3.11 -6.56
N GLY A 189 11.99 -3.56 -6.32
CA GLY A 189 10.90 -2.73 -5.79
C GLY A 189 11.29 -2.02 -4.48
N LEU A 190 11.87 -2.76 -3.52
CA LEU A 190 12.36 -2.20 -2.27
C LEU A 190 13.55 -1.24 -2.46
N MET A 191 14.49 -1.56 -3.35
CA MET A 191 15.62 -0.69 -3.67
C MET A 191 15.16 0.62 -4.33
N TYR A 192 14.23 0.55 -5.28
CA TYR A 192 13.60 1.71 -5.92
C TYR A 192 12.84 2.54 -4.89
N GLY A 193 12.02 1.93 -4.03
CA GLY A 193 11.30 2.64 -2.98
C GLY A 193 12.23 3.42 -2.03
N ARG A 194 13.32 2.79 -1.58
CA ARG A 194 14.32 3.44 -0.72
C ARG A 194 15.05 4.59 -1.42
N THR A 195 15.46 4.41 -2.67
CA THR A 195 16.15 5.46 -3.43
C THR A 195 15.24 6.65 -3.74
N LEU A 196 13.97 6.38 -4.11
CA LEU A 196 12.94 7.40 -4.31
C LEU A 196 12.66 8.19 -3.04
N MET A 197 12.50 7.53 -1.88
CA MET A 197 12.33 8.23 -0.60
C MET A 197 13.54 9.11 -0.26
N GLY A 198 14.76 8.62 -0.49
CA GLY A 198 15.98 9.40 -0.28
C GLY A 198 16.07 10.63 -1.19
N LEU A 199 15.69 10.50 -2.47
CA LEU A 199 15.63 11.61 -3.42
C LEU A 199 14.53 12.62 -3.05
N ALA A 200 13.34 12.14 -2.68
CA ALA A 200 12.22 12.99 -2.27
C ALA A 200 12.59 13.83 -1.03
N ARG A 201 13.32 13.25 -0.07
CA ARG A 201 13.80 13.99 1.11
C ARG A 201 14.76 15.11 0.70
N LYS A 202 15.73 14.84 -0.19
CA LYS A 202 16.65 15.85 -0.70
C LYS A 202 15.95 16.95 -1.50
N ILE A 203 14.96 16.59 -2.31
CA ILE A 203 14.13 17.57 -3.05
C ILE A 203 13.42 18.50 -2.05
N ARG A 204 12.83 17.95 -0.99
CA ARG A 204 12.18 18.74 0.06
C ARG A 204 13.16 19.66 0.78
N GLU A 205 14.37 19.19 1.09
CA GLU A 205 15.43 20.00 1.71
C GLU A 205 15.84 21.20 0.83
N GLU A 206 16.04 21.01 -0.48
CA GLU A 206 16.35 22.11 -1.41
C GLU A 206 15.15 23.04 -1.62
N TYR A 207 13.93 22.49 -1.70
CA TYR A 207 12.72 23.28 -1.86
C TYR A 207 12.45 24.19 -0.67
N ASN A 208 12.74 23.72 0.55
CA ASN A 208 12.62 24.53 1.77
C ASN A 208 13.49 25.79 1.72
N LYS A 209 14.69 25.74 1.13
CA LYS A 209 15.55 26.93 0.98
C LYS A 209 14.90 27.99 0.10
N ALA A 210 14.32 27.57 -1.03
CA ALA A 210 13.55 28.47 -1.90
C ALA A 210 12.32 29.03 -1.16
N GLY A 211 11.65 28.19 -0.36
CA GLY A 211 10.56 28.59 0.51
C GLY A 211 10.96 29.69 1.51
N THR A 212 12.11 29.56 2.17
CA THR A 212 12.62 30.59 3.09
C THR A 212 12.85 31.94 2.40
N ILE A 213 13.40 31.94 1.18
CA ILE A 213 13.62 33.18 0.41
C ILE A 213 12.28 33.84 0.07
N ALA A 214 11.30 33.05 -0.39
CA ALA A 214 9.96 33.55 -0.70
C ALA A 214 9.25 34.09 0.56
N GLU A 215 9.35 33.37 1.67
CA GLU A 215 8.76 33.78 2.96
C GLU A 215 9.34 35.09 3.46
N GLN A 216 10.67 35.25 3.41
CA GLN A 216 11.35 36.51 3.78
C GLN A 216 10.94 37.68 2.88
N ALA A 217 10.87 37.44 1.57
CA ALA A 217 10.47 38.45 0.60
C ALA A 217 9.03 38.93 0.82
N ILE A 218 8.11 38.00 1.05
CA ILE A 218 6.69 38.31 1.30
C ILE A 218 6.52 38.99 2.66
N SER A 219 7.17 38.47 3.71
CA SER A 219 7.09 39.05 5.06
C SER A 219 7.63 40.47 5.12
N SER A 220 8.59 40.82 4.27
CA SER A 220 9.24 42.15 4.23
C SER A 220 9.02 42.87 2.90
N ILE A 221 7.85 42.70 2.29
CA ILE A 221 7.58 43.19 0.93
C ILE A 221 7.79 44.70 0.75
N ARG A 222 7.48 45.51 1.77
CA ARG A 222 7.72 46.97 1.73
C ARG A 222 9.21 47.31 1.61
N THR A 223 10.07 46.53 2.26
CA THR A 223 11.53 46.69 2.20
C THR A 223 12.06 46.28 0.83
N VAL A 224 11.58 45.16 0.29
CA VAL A 224 11.97 44.71 -1.08
C VAL A 224 11.59 45.78 -2.10
N TYR A 225 10.39 46.34 -1.99
CA TYR A 225 9.90 47.40 -2.88
C TYR A 225 10.69 48.71 -2.72
N SER A 226 10.94 49.16 -1.48
CA SER A 226 11.63 50.44 -1.22
C SER A 226 13.08 50.45 -1.72
N PHE A 227 13.73 49.28 -1.77
CA PHE A 227 15.08 49.13 -2.31
C PHE A 227 15.12 48.68 -3.78
N VAL A 228 13.97 48.57 -4.45
CA VAL A 228 13.85 48.07 -5.84
C VAL A 228 14.53 46.70 -6.01
N GLY A 229 14.37 45.83 -4.99
CA GLY A 229 15.03 44.53 -4.88
C GLY A 229 14.32 43.39 -5.61
N GLU A 230 13.18 43.64 -6.25
CA GLU A 230 12.29 42.62 -6.83
C GLU A 230 13.01 41.67 -7.79
N SER A 231 13.77 42.21 -8.75
CA SER A 231 14.54 41.44 -9.73
C SER A 231 15.61 40.58 -9.07
N LYS A 232 16.29 41.11 -8.03
CA LYS A 232 17.29 40.37 -7.27
C LYS A 232 16.67 39.20 -6.51
N THR A 233 15.58 39.46 -5.78
CA THR A 233 14.85 38.42 -5.03
C THR A 233 14.29 37.34 -5.96
N GLN A 234 13.79 37.70 -7.14
CA GLN A 234 13.35 36.75 -8.15
C GLN A 234 14.50 35.87 -8.66
N SER A 235 15.66 36.47 -8.94
CA SER A 235 16.87 35.74 -9.34
C SER A 235 17.33 34.77 -8.26
N ASP A 236 17.38 35.21 -7.01
CA ASP A 236 17.80 34.39 -5.86
C ASP A 236 16.83 33.21 -5.64
N PHE A 237 15.53 33.43 -5.75
CA PHE A 237 14.52 32.37 -5.69
C PHE A 237 14.66 31.37 -6.85
N SER A 238 14.85 31.85 -8.07
CA SER A 238 15.07 31.02 -9.26
C SER A 238 16.33 30.16 -9.12
N ALA A 239 17.43 30.75 -8.62
CA ALA A 239 18.68 30.04 -8.37
C ALA A 239 18.51 28.95 -7.29
N ALA A 240 17.76 29.22 -6.22
CA ALA A 240 17.46 28.22 -5.19
C ALA A 240 16.59 27.06 -5.71
N LEU A 241 15.70 27.31 -6.68
CA LEU A 241 14.87 26.26 -7.28
C LEU A 241 15.63 25.33 -8.24
N GLN A 242 16.73 25.78 -8.86
CA GLN A 242 17.52 24.96 -9.79
C GLN A 242 17.98 23.63 -9.16
N GLY A 243 18.32 23.63 -7.87
CA GLY A 243 18.67 22.41 -7.13
C GLY A 243 17.51 21.41 -7.07
N SER A 244 16.31 21.89 -6.77
CA SER A 244 15.08 21.09 -6.74
C SER A 244 14.73 20.54 -8.12
N VAL A 245 14.86 21.35 -9.18
CA VAL A 245 14.60 20.92 -10.58
C VAL A 245 15.55 19.82 -11.00
N LYS A 246 16.86 19.97 -10.75
CA LYS A 246 17.88 18.95 -11.09
C LYS A 246 17.64 17.63 -10.37
N LEU A 247 17.27 17.68 -9.09
CA LEU A 247 16.92 16.49 -8.32
C LEU A 247 15.60 15.87 -8.81
N GLY A 248 14.60 16.68 -9.15
CA GLY A 248 13.33 16.25 -9.73
C GLY A 248 13.51 15.54 -11.07
N LEU A 249 14.38 16.04 -11.96
CA LEU A 249 14.74 15.37 -13.22
C LEU A 249 15.39 14.00 -12.96
N ARG A 250 16.32 13.91 -12.00
CA ARG A 250 16.91 12.62 -11.61
C ARG A 250 15.87 11.66 -11.03
N GLN A 251 14.94 12.17 -10.22
CA GLN A 251 13.83 11.37 -9.70
C GLN A 251 12.91 10.88 -10.83
N GLY A 252 12.59 11.73 -11.79
CA GLY A 252 11.79 11.38 -12.97
C GLY A 252 12.45 10.28 -13.80
N LEU A 253 13.76 10.39 -14.07
CA LEU A 253 14.53 9.36 -14.77
C LEU A 253 14.58 8.04 -13.98
N ALA A 254 14.83 8.11 -12.66
CA ALA A 254 14.85 6.93 -11.80
C ALA A 254 13.49 6.24 -11.74
N LYS A 255 12.40 7.01 -11.69
CA LYS A 255 11.02 6.51 -11.74
C LYS A 255 10.72 5.87 -13.10
N GLY A 256 11.11 6.52 -14.19
CA GLY A 256 10.96 5.97 -15.54
C GLY A 256 11.69 4.64 -15.70
N LEU A 257 12.93 4.55 -15.20
CA LEU A 257 13.72 3.30 -15.23
C LEU A 257 13.08 2.20 -14.36
N ALA A 258 12.52 2.55 -13.19
CA ALA A 258 11.83 1.60 -12.31
C ALA A 258 10.52 1.07 -12.92
N ILE A 259 9.75 1.93 -13.58
CA ILE A 259 8.53 1.50 -14.28
C ILE A 259 8.90 0.65 -15.51
N GLY A 260 9.94 1.05 -16.25
CA GLY A 260 10.43 0.29 -17.39
C GLY A 260 10.98 -1.09 -17.02
N SER A 261 11.65 -1.22 -15.86
CA SER A 261 12.18 -2.51 -15.39
C SER A 261 11.08 -3.50 -14.99
N ASN A 262 9.84 -3.06 -14.72
CA ASN A 262 8.69 -3.95 -14.55
C ASN A 262 8.39 -4.78 -15.82
N GLY A 263 8.97 -4.46 -16.99
CA GLY A 263 8.91 -5.31 -18.18
C GLY A 263 9.40 -6.75 -17.95
N ILE A 264 10.24 -6.98 -16.92
CA ILE A 264 10.65 -8.33 -16.47
C ILE A 264 9.46 -9.23 -16.15
N VAL A 265 8.33 -8.67 -15.71
CA VAL A 265 7.10 -9.42 -15.44
C VAL A 265 6.63 -10.18 -16.68
N PHE A 266 6.71 -9.59 -17.87
CA PHE A 266 6.36 -10.28 -19.11
C PHE A 266 7.31 -11.42 -19.45
N ALA A 267 8.61 -11.26 -19.15
CA ALA A 267 9.58 -12.34 -19.32
C ALA A 267 9.30 -13.51 -18.35
N ILE A 268 8.90 -13.22 -17.12
CA ILE A 268 8.48 -14.22 -16.13
C ILE A 268 7.22 -14.95 -16.62
N TRP A 269 6.21 -14.23 -17.10
CA TRP A 269 5.00 -14.83 -17.68
C TRP A 269 5.31 -15.73 -18.87
N SER A 270 6.20 -15.29 -19.77
CA SER A 270 6.64 -16.08 -20.93
C SER A 270 7.34 -17.38 -20.49
N PHE A 271 8.25 -17.29 -19.53
CA PHE A 271 8.96 -18.45 -18.98
C PHE A 271 8.02 -19.44 -18.27
N MET A 272 7.11 -18.93 -17.43
CA MET A 272 6.10 -19.73 -16.75
C MET A 272 5.16 -20.43 -17.74
N SER A 273 4.77 -19.75 -18.81
CA SER A 273 3.96 -20.32 -19.89
C SER A 273 4.71 -21.41 -20.66
N TRP A 274 5.99 -21.20 -20.99
CA TRP A 274 6.82 -22.20 -21.67
C TRP A 274 7.01 -23.47 -20.83
N TYR A 275 7.40 -23.33 -19.56
CA TYR A 275 7.59 -24.47 -18.66
C TYR A 275 6.26 -25.16 -18.35
N GLY A 276 5.21 -24.37 -18.14
CA GLY A 276 3.84 -24.85 -17.95
C GLY A 276 3.34 -25.68 -19.13
N SER A 277 3.55 -25.22 -20.36
CA SER A 277 3.18 -25.94 -21.59
C SER A 277 3.86 -27.31 -21.69
N ARG A 278 5.17 -27.40 -21.37
CA ARG A 278 5.86 -28.71 -21.30
C ARG A 278 5.27 -29.63 -20.23
N MET A 279 4.81 -29.09 -19.11
CA MET A 279 4.19 -29.89 -18.06
C MET A 279 2.83 -30.46 -18.50
N VAL A 280 2.04 -29.69 -19.25
CA VAL A 280 0.80 -30.17 -19.86
C VAL A 280 1.08 -31.28 -20.88
N MET A 281 2.06 -31.08 -21.77
CA MET A 281 2.37 -32.05 -22.84
C MET A 281 3.00 -33.36 -22.35
N TYR A 282 3.93 -33.31 -21.39
CA TYR A 282 4.72 -34.50 -20.99
C TYR A 282 4.29 -35.12 -19.66
N HIS A 283 3.60 -34.38 -18.79
CA HIS A 283 3.24 -34.84 -17.45
C HIS A 283 1.74 -34.89 -17.20
N GLY A 284 0.91 -34.63 -18.22
CA GLY A 284 -0.55 -34.70 -18.12
C GLY A 284 -1.16 -33.67 -17.17
N ALA A 285 -0.46 -32.56 -16.87
CA ALA A 285 -1.02 -31.49 -16.06
C ALA A 285 -2.16 -30.79 -16.80
N ARG A 286 -3.21 -30.38 -16.07
CA ARG A 286 -4.35 -29.67 -16.68
C ARG A 286 -3.98 -28.21 -16.96
N GLY A 287 -4.31 -27.72 -18.17
CA GLY A 287 -3.91 -26.39 -18.64
C GLY A 287 -4.46 -25.23 -17.78
N GLY A 288 -5.69 -25.33 -17.28
CA GLY A 288 -6.28 -24.34 -16.39
C GLY A 288 -5.54 -24.23 -15.05
N THR A 289 -5.10 -25.37 -14.50
CA THR A 289 -4.29 -25.40 -13.26
C THR A 289 -2.93 -24.74 -13.46
N VAL A 290 -2.28 -24.95 -14.61
CA VAL A 290 -1.00 -24.31 -14.94
C VAL A 290 -1.14 -22.78 -15.03
N PHE A 291 -2.16 -22.30 -15.74
CA PHE A 291 -2.44 -20.87 -15.88
C PHE A 291 -2.70 -20.21 -14.52
N VAL A 292 -3.55 -20.83 -13.71
CA VAL A 292 -3.94 -20.29 -12.40
C VAL A 292 -2.78 -20.27 -11.41
N VAL A 293 -1.91 -21.27 -11.41
CA VAL A 293 -0.70 -21.25 -10.56
C VAL A 293 0.25 -20.13 -10.98
N GLY A 294 0.40 -19.87 -12.29
CA GLY A 294 1.14 -18.71 -12.79
C GLY A 294 0.51 -17.38 -12.35
N ALA A 295 -0.81 -17.26 -12.48
CA ALA A 295 -1.57 -16.08 -12.05
C ALA A 295 -1.50 -15.86 -10.53
N ALA A 296 -1.61 -16.92 -9.73
CA ALA A 296 -1.54 -16.85 -8.27
C ALA A 296 -0.17 -16.35 -7.79
N ILE A 297 0.92 -16.80 -8.41
CA ILE A 297 2.28 -16.33 -8.09
C ILE A 297 2.46 -14.86 -8.51
N ALA A 298 1.91 -14.46 -9.65
CA ALA A 298 1.97 -13.08 -10.11
C ALA A 298 1.14 -12.12 -9.22
N VAL A 299 -0.08 -12.51 -8.86
CA VAL A 299 -0.97 -11.73 -7.99
C VAL A 299 -0.43 -11.71 -6.55
N GLY A 300 0.13 -12.81 -6.07
CA GLY A 300 0.77 -12.87 -4.76
C GLY A 300 1.99 -11.97 -4.65
N GLY A 301 2.75 -11.80 -5.74
CA GLY A 301 3.96 -10.98 -5.74
C GLY A 301 3.74 -9.49 -5.96
N LEU A 302 2.50 -9.04 -6.21
CA LEU A 302 2.14 -7.64 -6.45
C LEU A 302 1.81 -6.91 -5.14
#